data_AF-A0A1Y5DQ31-F1
#
_entry.id   AF-A0A1Y5DQ31-F1
#
_cell.length_a   1.000
_cell.length_b   1.000
_cell.length_c   1.000
_cell.angle_alpha   90.00
_cell.angle_beta   90.00
_cell.angle_gamma   90.00
#
_symmetry.space_group_name_H-M   'P 1'
#
loop_
_entity.id
_entity.type
_entity.pdbx_description
1 polymer ?
#
loop_
_entity_poly.entity_id
_entity_poly.type
_entity_poly.pdbx_seq_one_letter_code
_entity_poly.pdbx_strand_id
1 'polypeptide(L)'
;MKQQLTCLALLLGLFSAQTSSAKAYDCRQNAIHETEGAYETFRPFYLKAYPTSARYIRHRSGLVFVSDGAWNNRRQTITVVRKVDNDGKPEYQQVGDTFKTYIEQPYLCFSFSPSGKSLRIRSYFDDDGAPWDEVKDISGYLPETIEAMKKGLAASTTLAEFTRFIERYEPLTVLAKSKAILAEAKQRQHALNVELYQREFASASEQYSVVALHNYLTAYPNSSEKIAAVNLTFKLVEQQQNLAGYQWFIDHYPQASQARTALKAIHSLAFEDAQDIDSIEAYNDFIVTYPLSSQREQADSLAYELEEDEYSNFFTSDEKLARALSIRAKKIKRLANETNNDDYLLVVARMTRLLEDKFPAEKPTERHLENEEIVSVLRNVSSQLRNINRAVNKIADNTADLSSILSSQSNMMNAHFSEAAQDRDMAAKYTESHRFWERYMEK
;
A
#
# COMPACT_ATOMS: atom_id res chain seq x y z
N MET A 1 13.39 -52.46 41.29
CA MET A 1 14.32 -51.38 41.67
C MET A 1 14.12 -50.25 40.66
N LYS A 2 13.12 -49.38 40.93
CA LYS A 2 13.27 -47.97 41.37
C LYS A 2 14.00 -47.13 40.29
N GLN A 3 13.43 -46.15 39.59
CA GLN A 3 12.22 -45.28 39.66
C GLN A 3 11.99 -44.75 38.20
N GLN A 4 10.85 -44.85 37.48
CA GLN A 4 9.58 -44.07 37.52
C GLN A 4 9.74 -42.55 37.84
N LEU A 5 9.19 -41.56 37.11
CA LEU A 5 7.81 -41.34 36.67
C LEU A 5 7.68 -40.12 35.69
N THR A 6 6.86 -40.30 34.62
CA THR A 6 5.80 -39.41 34.00
C THR A 6 6.07 -37.95 33.58
N CYS A 7 5.75 -37.45 32.36
CA CYS A 7 4.55 -37.48 31.46
C CYS A 7 3.52 -36.35 31.64
N LEU A 8 3.25 -35.63 30.52
CA LEU A 8 2.02 -34.96 30.00
C LEU A 8 1.26 -33.92 30.89
N ALA A 9 0.46 -32.95 30.42
CA ALA A 9 0.14 -32.23 29.17
C ALA A 9 -1.09 -31.30 29.46
N LEU A 10 -1.40 -30.36 28.54
CA LEU A 10 -2.69 -29.62 28.34
C LEU A 10 -3.07 -28.49 29.31
N LEU A 11 -3.90 -27.48 28.98
CA LEU A 11 -4.21 -26.62 27.81
C LEU A 11 -5.29 -25.62 28.32
N LEU A 12 -5.39 -24.43 27.69
CA LEU A 12 -6.51 -23.46 27.64
C LEU A 12 -6.74 -22.45 28.79
N GLY A 13 -6.98 -21.18 28.39
CA GLY A 13 -7.92 -20.29 29.10
C GLY A 13 -7.61 -18.78 29.09
N LEU A 14 -8.16 -18.05 28.11
CA LEU A 14 -8.24 -16.58 28.02
C LEU A 14 -9.05 -15.93 29.17
N PHE A 15 -8.64 -14.76 29.67
CA PHE A 15 -9.43 -13.50 29.70
C PHE A 15 -8.72 -12.34 30.44
N SER A 16 -8.84 -11.15 29.84
CA SER A 16 -8.75 -9.76 30.34
C SER A 16 -8.13 -9.43 31.71
N ALA A 17 -7.27 -8.40 31.75
CA ALA A 17 -7.62 -7.09 32.32
C ALA A 17 -6.47 -6.08 32.18
N GLN A 18 -6.82 -4.88 31.69
CA GLN A 18 -6.07 -3.65 31.88
C GLN A 18 -5.94 -3.34 33.37
N THR A 19 -4.74 -2.95 33.82
CA THR A 19 -4.61 -1.85 34.79
C THR A 19 -3.28 -1.14 34.61
N SER A 20 -3.43 0.16 34.39
CA SER A 20 -2.47 1.24 34.56
C SER A 20 -1.64 1.13 35.84
N SER A 21 -0.32 1.36 35.75
CA SER A 21 0.45 1.85 36.90
C SER A 21 1.05 3.22 36.57
N ALA A 22 0.54 4.20 37.30
CA ALA A 22 1.02 5.57 37.31
C ALA A 22 2.38 5.63 38.01
N LYS A 23 3.29 6.41 37.43
CA LYS A 23 4.57 6.79 38.04
C LYS A 23 4.30 7.83 39.14
N ALA A 24 4.54 7.44 40.39
CA ALA A 24 4.72 8.37 41.49
C ALA A 24 6.10 9.04 41.35
N TYR A 25 6.11 10.37 41.26
CA TYR A 25 7.33 11.17 41.41
C TYR A 25 7.49 11.54 42.89
N ASP A 26 8.58 11.05 43.46
CA ASP A 26 9.06 11.38 44.79
C ASP A 26 9.73 12.77 44.75
N CYS A 27 9.18 13.71 45.54
CA CYS A 27 9.71 15.06 45.72
C CYS A 27 10.76 15.04 46.82
N ARG A 28 12.05 15.04 46.45
CA ARG A 28 13.12 15.42 47.38
C ARG A 28 13.55 16.86 47.17
N GLN A 29 13.36 17.62 48.24
CA GLN A 29 13.98 18.91 48.50
C GLN A 29 15.49 18.84 48.30
N ASN A 30 16.07 19.86 47.68
CA ASN A 30 17.46 20.22 47.94
C ASN A 30 17.61 21.75 47.99
N ALA A 31 18.38 22.13 49.00
CA ALA A 31 18.62 23.48 49.49
C ALA A 31 19.22 24.40 48.43
N ILE A 32 18.80 25.66 48.51
CA ILE A 32 19.40 26.81 47.87
C ILE A 32 20.69 27.12 48.65
N HIS A 33 21.83 27.03 47.96
CA HIS A 33 23.04 27.74 48.37
C HIS A 33 23.37 28.75 47.27
N GLU A 34 23.38 30.01 47.67
CA GLU A 34 23.88 31.14 46.91
C GLU A 34 25.37 30.95 46.63
N THR A 35 25.75 30.98 45.35
CA THR A 35 27.11 31.33 44.93
C THR A 35 27.00 32.28 43.75
N GLU A 36 27.44 33.51 43.99
CA GLU A 36 27.64 34.57 43.01
C GLU A 36 28.65 34.15 41.94
N GLY A 37 28.42 34.58 40.70
CA GLY A 37 29.45 34.76 39.69
C GLY A 37 29.86 33.54 38.87
N ALA A 38 29.07 33.19 37.84
CA ALA A 38 29.59 32.50 36.66
C ALA A 38 28.77 32.86 35.42
N TYR A 39 29.43 33.35 34.37
CA TYR A 39 28.81 33.60 33.06
C TYR A 39 28.18 32.31 32.52
N GLU A 40 26.86 32.32 32.31
CA GLU A 40 26.16 31.25 31.61
C GLU A 40 26.68 31.16 30.17
N THR A 41 27.30 30.02 29.87
CA THR A 41 27.67 29.65 28.51
C THR A 41 26.40 29.37 27.71
N PHE A 42 26.16 30.19 26.67
CA PHE A 42 25.08 30.04 25.70
C PHE A 42 25.02 28.59 25.18
N ARG A 43 23.94 27.86 25.47
CA ARG A 43 23.66 26.57 24.82
C ARG A 43 23.14 26.82 23.41
N PRO A 44 23.73 26.28 22.34
CA PRO A 44 23.22 26.48 20.99
C PRO A 44 21.85 25.81 20.82
N PHE A 45 20.88 26.58 20.32
CA PHE A 45 19.61 26.09 19.81
C PHE A 45 19.85 25.33 18.49
N TYR A 46 19.43 24.07 18.39
CA TYR A 46 19.54 23.28 17.16
C TYR A 46 18.18 23.19 16.46
N LEU A 47 18.06 23.82 15.28
CA LEU A 47 16.91 23.69 14.38
C LEU A 47 17.11 22.48 13.45
N LYS A 48 16.10 21.61 13.36
CA LYS A 48 16.11 20.42 12.49
C LYS A 48 15.23 20.70 11.27
N ALA A 49 15.83 20.74 10.08
CA ALA A 49 15.10 20.88 8.82
C ALA A 49 15.03 19.52 8.10
N TYR A 50 13.85 19.13 7.63
CA TYR A 50 13.60 17.87 6.91
C TYR A 50 13.04 18.15 5.50
N PRO A 51 13.35 17.32 4.49
CA PRO A 51 12.73 17.44 3.18
C PRO A 51 11.36 16.72 3.17
N THR A 52 10.31 17.52 2.97
CA THR A 52 8.96 17.21 2.46
C THR A 52 8.39 15.80 2.73
N SER A 53 7.62 15.70 3.80
CA SER A 53 6.17 15.38 3.77
C SER A 53 5.63 15.92 5.10
N ALA A 54 4.51 16.67 5.06
CA ALA A 54 4.02 17.38 6.23
C ALA A 54 3.84 16.43 7.43
N ARG A 55 4.74 16.55 8.42
CA ARG A 55 4.65 15.87 9.71
C ARG A 55 4.96 16.87 10.80
N TYR A 56 3.99 17.04 11.71
CA TYR A 56 4.11 17.87 12.89
C TYR A 56 5.09 17.24 13.88
N ILE A 57 6.03 18.01 14.40
CA ILE A 57 6.92 17.58 15.50
C ILE A 57 6.41 18.25 16.78
N ARG A 58 5.99 17.45 17.77
CA ARG A 58 5.62 17.93 19.10
C ARG A 58 6.84 17.84 20.03
N HIS A 59 7.42 18.98 20.39
CA HIS A 59 8.48 19.05 21.41
C HIS A 59 7.89 19.26 22.81
N ARG A 60 8.59 18.82 23.88
CA ARG A 60 8.17 18.99 25.29
C ARG A 60 7.99 20.45 25.74
N SER A 61 8.40 21.42 24.93
CA SER A 61 8.24 22.86 25.18
C SER A 61 7.10 23.53 24.39
N GLY A 62 6.23 22.76 23.72
CA GLY A 62 5.03 23.30 23.05
C GLY A 62 5.25 24.02 21.71
N LEU A 63 6.47 24.01 21.16
CA LEU A 63 6.77 24.59 19.84
C LEU A 63 6.51 23.57 18.72
N VAL A 64 5.78 24.01 17.69
CA VAL A 64 5.50 23.26 16.46
C VAL A 64 6.10 24.02 15.27
N PHE A 65 6.70 23.29 14.34
CA PHE A 65 7.31 23.86 13.14
C PHE A 65 6.49 23.42 11.92
N VAL A 66 6.12 24.35 11.05
CA VAL A 66 5.40 24.06 9.81
C VAL A 66 6.27 24.53 8.65
N SER A 67 6.80 23.61 7.85
CA SER A 67 7.40 23.97 6.57
C SER A 67 6.31 23.88 5.51
N ASP A 68 5.88 25.02 4.99
CA ASP A 68 5.08 25.06 3.77
C ASP A 68 5.86 25.87 2.73
N GLY A 69 6.11 25.29 1.55
CA GLY A 69 6.94 25.95 0.56
C GLY A 69 7.21 25.15 -0.71
N ALA A 70 6.61 25.60 -1.80
CA ALA A 70 7.03 25.26 -3.16
C ALA A 70 8.46 25.77 -3.43
N TRP A 71 9.26 24.95 -4.11
CA TRP A 71 10.63 25.29 -4.48
C TRP A 71 10.65 26.44 -5.49
N ASN A 72 11.17 27.60 -5.08
CA ASN A 72 11.66 28.60 -6.02
C ASN A 72 13.14 28.88 -5.74
N ASN A 73 13.94 28.92 -6.81
CA ASN A 73 15.28 28.33 -6.87
C ASN A 73 16.43 29.00 -6.09
N ARG A 74 16.20 29.85 -5.07
CA ARG A 74 17.31 30.55 -4.38
C ARG A 74 17.18 30.81 -2.87
N ARG A 75 16.08 30.46 -2.19
CA ARG A 75 15.96 30.65 -0.72
C ARG A 75 15.08 29.58 -0.07
N GLN A 76 15.55 29.00 1.02
CA GLN A 76 14.71 28.27 1.97
C GLN A 76 14.23 29.27 3.03
N THR A 77 12.92 29.35 3.24
CA THR A 77 12.30 30.15 4.30
C THR A 77 11.71 29.18 5.31
N ILE A 78 12.11 29.24 6.57
CA ILE A 78 11.55 28.41 7.65
C ILE A 78 10.59 29.30 8.45
N THR A 79 9.32 28.90 8.53
CA THR A 79 8.29 29.58 9.30
C THR A 79 8.04 28.82 10.60
N VAL A 80 8.14 29.49 11.76
CA VAL A 80 7.94 28.86 13.07
C VAL A 80 6.57 29.25 13.61
N VAL A 81 5.60 28.34 13.63
CA VAL A 81 4.22 28.63 14.09
C VAL A 81 4.08 28.25 15.56
N ARG A 82 3.89 29.23 16.44
CA ARG A 82 3.95 28.99 17.90
C ARG A 82 2.65 28.43 18.50
N LYS A 83 1.54 28.44 17.78
CA LYS A 83 0.24 27.99 18.30
C LYS A 83 -0.48 27.12 17.27
N VAL A 84 -0.74 25.88 17.65
CA VAL A 84 -1.63 24.94 16.96
C VAL A 84 -2.66 24.46 17.99
N ASP A 85 -3.85 24.15 17.53
CA ASP A 85 -4.89 23.56 18.37
C ASP A 85 -4.50 22.16 18.86
N ASN A 86 -5.37 21.55 19.67
CA ASN A 86 -5.12 20.23 20.27
C ASN A 86 -4.97 19.10 19.24
N ASP A 87 -5.41 19.32 17.99
CA ASP A 87 -5.32 18.36 16.88
C ASP A 87 -4.12 18.63 15.95
N GLY A 88 -3.31 19.64 16.27
CA GLY A 88 -2.11 20.01 15.52
C GLY A 88 -2.39 20.88 14.29
N LYS A 89 -3.60 21.44 14.14
CA LYS A 89 -3.92 22.39 13.06
C LYS A 89 -3.70 23.83 13.53
N PRO A 90 -3.36 24.77 12.62
CA PRO A 90 -3.30 26.18 12.98
C PRO A 90 -4.67 26.65 13.50
N GLU A 91 -4.69 27.38 14.62
CA GLU A 91 -5.91 27.89 15.23
C GLU A 91 -6.41 29.12 14.43
N TYR A 92 -7.60 29.04 13.82
CA TYR A 92 -8.21 30.13 13.06
C TYR A 92 -9.33 30.79 13.88
N GLN A 93 -9.30 32.11 14.04
CA GLN A 93 -10.39 32.85 14.68
C GLN A 93 -11.21 33.57 13.60
N GLN A 94 -12.53 33.37 13.62
CA GLN A 94 -13.44 33.99 12.66
C GLN A 94 -13.70 35.44 13.05
N VAL A 95 -13.34 36.39 12.16
CA VAL A 95 -13.63 37.82 12.30
C VAL A 95 -14.40 38.25 11.05
N GLY A 96 -15.74 38.16 11.11
CA GLY A 96 -16.63 38.35 9.95
C GLY A 96 -16.65 37.16 8.97
N ASP A 97 -17.03 37.39 7.71
CA ASP A 97 -17.17 36.36 6.67
C ASP A 97 -15.84 35.90 6.03
N THR A 98 -14.70 36.27 6.60
CA THR A 98 -13.38 35.85 6.12
C THR A 98 -12.53 35.28 7.24
N PHE A 99 -11.98 34.09 7.01
CA PHE A 99 -10.97 33.49 7.88
C PHE A 99 -9.62 34.15 7.60
N LYS A 100 -9.10 34.93 8.54
CA LYS A 100 -7.73 35.44 8.51
C LYS A 100 -6.90 34.72 9.58
N THR A 101 -5.76 34.18 9.19
CA THR A 101 -4.73 33.73 10.12
C THR A 101 -4.05 34.96 10.72
N TYR A 102 -4.47 35.36 11.92
CA TYR A 102 -3.70 36.30 12.73
C TYR A 102 -2.52 35.54 13.32
N ILE A 103 -1.31 35.86 12.88
CA ILE A 103 -0.13 35.46 13.64
C ILE A 103 0.52 36.72 14.19
N GLU A 104 0.11 37.09 15.40
CA GLU A 104 0.56 38.29 16.11
C GLU A 104 1.88 38.10 16.87
N GLN A 105 2.76 37.19 16.43
CA GLN A 105 4.05 36.98 17.10
C GLN A 105 5.21 37.23 16.13
N PRO A 106 6.31 37.86 16.59
CA PRO A 106 7.45 38.16 15.74
C PRO A 106 8.07 36.88 15.19
N TYR A 107 8.21 36.82 13.86
CA TYR A 107 8.92 35.76 13.19
C TYR A 107 10.37 36.17 12.93
N LEU A 108 11.30 35.37 13.45
CA LEU A 108 12.71 35.44 13.08
C LEU A 108 12.94 34.56 11.86
N CYS A 109 13.35 35.18 10.75
CA CYS A 109 13.85 34.45 9.59
C CYS A 109 15.37 34.34 9.67
N PHE A 110 15.86 33.10 9.58
CA PHE A 110 17.28 32.80 9.50
C PHE A 110 17.62 32.45 8.05
N SER A 111 18.66 33.08 7.51
CA SER A 111 19.19 32.74 6.19
C SER A 111 20.71 32.70 6.22
N PHE A 112 21.29 31.62 5.68
CA PHE A 112 22.74 31.52 5.55
C PHE A 112 23.17 32.11 4.22
N SER A 113 24.32 32.80 4.21
CA SER A 113 24.91 33.24 2.95
C SER A 113 25.34 32.04 2.08
N PRO A 114 25.44 32.19 0.75
CA PRO A 114 25.86 31.09 -0.14
C PRO A 114 27.24 30.51 0.19
N SER A 115 28.11 31.31 0.82
CA SER A 115 29.42 30.86 1.30
C SER A 115 29.37 30.15 2.66
N GLY A 116 28.22 30.16 3.34
CA GLY A 116 28.00 29.62 4.67
C GLY A 116 28.73 30.38 5.79
N LYS A 117 29.36 31.53 5.48
CA LYS A 117 30.18 32.28 6.43
C LYS A 117 29.39 33.25 7.30
N SER A 118 28.18 33.61 6.88
CA SER A 118 27.35 34.57 7.61
C SER A 118 25.92 34.08 7.76
N LEU A 119 25.36 34.34 8.95
CA LEU A 119 23.97 34.11 9.29
C LEU A 119 23.27 35.47 9.28
N ARG A 120 22.35 35.66 8.35
CA ARG A 120 21.45 36.81 8.34
C ARG A 120 20.20 36.45 9.14
N ILE A 121 19.97 37.17 10.23
CA ILE A 121 18.79 37.11 11.09
C ILE A 121 17.94 38.32 10.73
N ARG A 122 16.69 38.10 10.33
CA ARG A 122 15.75 39.17 10.04
C ARG A 122 14.53 39.01 10.94
N SER A 123 14.24 40.04 11.74
CA SER A 123 12.95 40.16 12.40
C SER A 123 12.04 41.02 11.52
N TYR A 124 10.76 40.70 11.50
CA TYR A 124 9.79 41.42 10.69
C TYR A 124 8.97 42.47 11.46
N PHE A 125 9.12 42.59 12.79
CA PHE A 125 8.37 43.56 13.58
C PHE A 125 9.12 44.00 14.84
N ASP A 126 9.40 45.30 14.95
CA ASP A 126 9.55 46.05 16.20
C ASP A 126 8.42 47.10 16.24
N ASP A 127 8.10 47.65 17.42
CA ASP A 127 7.02 48.63 17.64
C ASP A 127 7.14 49.92 16.77
N ASP A 128 8.32 50.13 16.14
CA ASP A 128 8.64 51.28 15.27
C ASP A 128 8.53 50.97 13.76
N GLY A 129 8.14 49.74 13.37
CA GLY A 129 7.83 49.35 11.98
C GLY A 129 9.01 49.13 11.03
N ALA A 130 10.26 49.27 11.47
CA ALA A 130 11.45 49.02 10.64
C ALA A 130 12.00 47.60 10.88
N PRO A 131 12.16 46.75 9.84
CA PRO A 131 12.76 45.44 10.01
C PRO A 131 14.25 45.57 10.33
N TRP A 132 14.71 44.97 11.44
CA TRP A 132 16.14 44.84 11.70
C TRP A 132 16.70 43.61 10.98
N ASP A 133 17.84 43.82 10.29
CA ASP A 133 18.56 42.83 9.49
C ASP A 133 19.98 42.75 10.07
N GLU A 134 20.23 41.75 10.92
CA GLU A 134 21.55 41.52 11.50
C GLU A 134 22.26 40.41 10.71
N VAL A 135 23.42 40.74 10.16
CA VAL A 135 24.31 39.76 9.55
C VAL A 135 25.40 39.43 10.55
N LYS A 136 25.31 38.28 11.20
CA LYS A 136 26.37 37.76 12.06
C LYS A 136 27.38 37.01 11.22
N ASP A 137 28.65 37.40 11.33
CA ASP A 137 29.76 36.57 10.85
C ASP A 137 29.89 35.36 11.77
N ILE A 138 29.60 34.18 11.24
CA ILE A 138 29.73 32.93 11.97
C ILE A 138 31.05 32.22 11.64
N SER A 139 31.89 32.81 10.80
CA SER A 139 33.15 32.22 10.34
C SER A 139 34.11 31.89 11.48
N GLY A 140 34.06 32.61 12.60
CA GLY A 140 34.82 32.32 13.82
C GLY A 140 34.42 31.03 14.55
N TYR A 141 33.16 30.61 14.43
CA TYR A 141 32.64 29.39 15.09
C TYR A 141 32.81 28.12 14.23
N LEU A 142 33.10 28.29 12.94
CA LEU A 142 33.26 27.16 11.99
C LEU A 142 34.51 26.31 12.28
N PRO A 143 35.69 26.87 12.60
CA PRO A 143 36.87 26.08 12.96
C PRO A 143 36.64 25.22 14.20
N GLU A 144 36.03 25.78 15.25
CA GLU A 144 35.73 25.05 16.50
C GLU A 144 34.76 23.89 16.26
N THR A 145 33.72 24.12 15.45
CA THR A 145 32.76 23.07 15.09
C THR A 145 33.41 21.96 14.27
N ILE A 146 34.29 22.32 13.32
CA ILE A 146 35.02 21.34 12.50
C ILE A 146 35.98 20.52 13.38
N GLU A 147 36.69 21.13 14.31
CA GLU A 147 37.57 20.41 15.24
C GLU A 147 36.77 19.51 16.21
N ALA A 148 35.61 19.97 16.70
CA ALA A 148 34.70 19.13 17.48
C ALA A 148 34.16 17.94 16.68
N MET A 149 33.84 18.13 15.39
CA MET A 149 33.45 17.04 14.50
C MET A 149 34.58 16.04 14.28
N LYS A 150 35.81 16.51 14.02
CA LYS A 150 36.98 15.61 13.88
C LYS A 150 37.24 14.82 15.16
N LYS A 151 37.22 15.47 16.32
CA LYS A 151 37.41 14.82 17.62
C LYS A 151 36.30 13.81 17.91
N GLY A 152 35.05 14.17 17.63
CA GLY A 152 33.90 13.27 17.79
C GLY A 152 33.97 12.06 16.85
N LEU A 153 34.43 12.27 15.60
CA LEU A 153 34.64 11.19 14.63
C LEU A 153 35.75 10.25 15.09
N ALA A 154 36.88 10.79 15.56
CA ALA A 154 38.00 9.99 16.06
C ALA A 154 37.65 9.20 17.33
N ALA A 155 36.74 9.71 18.16
CA ALA A 155 36.25 9.03 19.36
C ALA A 155 35.18 7.97 19.08
N SER A 156 34.55 8.00 17.89
CA SER A 156 33.49 7.04 17.54
C SER A 156 34.12 5.72 17.09
N THR A 157 33.85 4.65 17.83
CA THR A 157 34.38 3.31 17.56
C THR A 157 33.27 2.29 17.31
N THR A 158 32.07 2.53 17.84
CA THR A 158 30.93 1.62 17.72
C THR A 158 29.87 2.15 16.76
N LEU A 159 29.03 1.25 16.24
CA LEU A 159 27.96 1.59 15.32
C LEU A 159 27.00 2.63 15.93
N ALA A 160 26.66 2.45 17.21
CA ALA A 160 25.77 3.37 17.93
C ALA A 160 26.38 4.77 18.06
N GLU A 161 27.69 4.88 18.27
CA GLU A 161 28.40 6.17 18.32
C GLU A 161 28.41 6.85 16.95
N PHE A 162 28.71 6.11 15.87
CA PHE A 162 28.64 6.66 14.52
C PHE A 162 27.22 7.12 14.14
N THR A 163 26.19 6.36 14.48
CA THR A 163 24.79 6.76 14.26
C THR A 163 24.47 8.07 14.99
N ARG A 164 24.80 8.15 16.29
CA ARG A 164 24.60 9.39 17.08
C ARG A 164 25.41 10.57 16.53
N PHE A 165 26.64 10.32 16.09
CA PHE A 165 27.49 11.33 15.47
C PHE A 165 26.86 11.86 14.19
N ILE A 166 26.41 10.99 13.30
CA ILE A 166 25.77 11.36 12.02
C ILE A 166 24.48 12.13 12.31
N GLU A 167 23.58 11.63 13.17
CA GLU A 167 22.34 12.32 13.52
C GLU A 167 22.56 13.71 14.12
N ARG A 168 23.62 13.87 14.93
CA ARG A 168 23.97 15.15 15.56
C ARG A 168 24.46 16.17 14.53
N TYR A 169 25.22 15.74 13.53
CA TYR A 169 25.93 16.65 12.62
C TYR A 169 25.37 16.70 11.18
N GLU A 170 24.45 15.82 10.81
CA GLU A 170 23.79 15.81 9.50
C GLU A 170 23.04 17.13 9.15
N PRO A 171 22.41 17.84 10.10
CA PRO A 171 21.82 19.15 9.82
C PRO A 171 22.85 20.24 9.45
N LEU A 172 24.14 20.05 9.74
CA LEU A 172 25.19 21.06 9.54
C LEU A 172 25.88 20.99 8.17
N THR A 173 25.32 20.24 7.21
CA THR A 173 25.90 19.92 5.89
C THR A 173 26.10 21.10 4.93
N VAL A 174 25.86 22.34 5.37
CA VAL A 174 25.98 23.57 4.57
C VAL A 174 27.44 23.84 4.15
N LEU A 175 28.43 23.29 4.87
CA LEU A 175 29.85 23.54 4.60
C LEU A 175 30.55 22.34 3.95
N ALA A 176 31.32 22.59 2.89
CA ALA A 176 32.06 21.55 2.17
C ALA A 176 32.96 20.69 3.08
N LYS A 177 33.65 21.30 4.06
CA LYS A 177 34.50 20.57 5.02
C LYS A 177 33.68 19.67 5.96
N SER A 178 32.54 20.14 6.45
CA SER A 178 31.63 19.34 7.30
C SER A 178 31.04 18.16 6.52
N LYS A 179 30.74 18.36 5.22
CA LYS A 179 30.25 17.33 4.32
C LYS A 179 31.27 16.21 4.13
N ALA A 180 32.56 16.55 4.00
CA ALA A 180 33.63 15.55 3.90
C ALA A 180 33.73 14.69 5.17
N ILE A 181 33.69 15.31 6.36
CA ILE A 181 33.74 14.58 7.64
C ILE A 181 32.50 13.68 7.82
N LEU A 182 31.31 14.16 7.45
CA LEU A 182 30.09 13.36 7.52
C LEU A 182 30.12 12.18 6.52
N ALA A 183 30.67 12.39 5.33
CA ALA A 183 30.86 11.32 4.34
C ALA A 183 31.83 10.25 4.87
N GLU A 184 32.94 10.67 5.48
CA GLU A 184 33.89 9.75 6.15
C GLU A 184 33.21 8.98 7.28
N ALA A 185 32.41 9.65 8.11
CA ALA A 185 31.64 9.01 9.18
C ALA A 185 30.67 7.95 8.64
N LYS A 186 29.92 8.28 7.57
CA LYS A 186 29.00 7.35 6.89
C LYS A 186 29.75 6.17 6.29
N GLN A 187 30.93 6.40 5.72
CA GLN A 187 31.78 5.32 5.17
C GLN A 187 32.28 4.37 6.27
N ARG A 188 32.78 4.91 7.39
CA ARG A 188 33.21 4.08 8.54
C ARG A 188 32.04 3.32 9.17
N GLN A 189 30.89 3.97 9.32
CA GLN A 189 29.66 3.32 9.78
C GLN A 189 29.25 2.17 8.85
N HIS A 190 29.31 2.39 7.54
CA HIS A 190 29.01 1.37 6.55
C HIS A 190 30.00 0.19 6.63
N ALA A 191 31.30 0.45 6.75
CA ALA A 191 32.31 -0.59 6.92
C ALA A 191 32.04 -1.46 8.16
N LEU A 192 31.73 -0.82 9.31
CA LEU A 192 31.41 -1.55 10.54
C LEU A 192 30.12 -2.36 10.41
N ASN A 193 29.11 -1.86 9.70
CA ASN A 193 27.89 -2.62 9.38
C ASN A 193 28.21 -3.85 8.52
N VAL A 194 29.09 -3.72 7.52
CA VAL A 194 29.50 -4.84 6.66
C VAL A 194 30.19 -5.93 7.49
N GLU A 195 31.12 -5.55 8.37
CA GLU A 195 31.79 -6.50 9.28
C GLU A 195 30.80 -7.20 10.22
N LEU A 196 29.85 -6.44 10.78
CA LEU A 196 28.78 -7.00 11.61
C LEU A 196 27.95 -8.02 10.84
N TYR A 197 27.48 -7.66 9.64
CA TYR A 197 26.67 -8.55 8.81
C TYR A 197 27.42 -9.83 8.45
N GLN A 198 28.70 -9.74 8.08
CA GLN A 198 29.53 -10.90 7.77
C GLN A 198 29.68 -11.83 8.97
N ARG A 199 29.90 -11.29 10.18
CA ARG A 199 30.02 -12.08 11.40
C ARG A 199 28.71 -12.77 11.78
N GLU A 200 27.59 -12.04 11.76
CA GLU A 200 26.27 -12.60 12.08
C GLU A 200 25.83 -13.62 11.03
N PHE A 201 26.15 -13.38 9.75
CA PHE A 201 25.93 -14.36 8.69
C PHE A 201 26.77 -15.61 8.89
N ALA A 202 28.06 -15.49 9.23
CA ALA A 202 28.93 -16.63 9.51
C ALA A 202 28.35 -17.48 10.65
N SER A 203 27.98 -16.86 11.76
CA SER A 203 27.31 -17.53 12.89
C SER A 203 26.01 -18.24 12.47
N ALA A 204 25.15 -17.59 11.68
CA ALA A 204 23.92 -18.20 11.18
C ALA A 204 24.18 -19.37 10.21
N SER A 205 25.24 -19.25 9.39
CA SER A 205 25.64 -20.28 8.43
C SER A 205 26.26 -21.51 9.09
N GLU A 206 26.99 -21.32 10.20
CA GLU A 206 27.56 -22.41 11.01
C GLU A 206 26.47 -23.26 11.69
N GLN A 207 25.38 -22.62 12.13
CA GLN A 207 24.23 -23.34 12.69
C GLN A 207 23.50 -24.20 11.64
N TYR A 208 23.69 -23.89 10.35
CA TYR A 208 23.18 -24.65 9.22
C TYR A 208 21.67 -24.97 9.31
N SER A 209 20.87 -23.98 9.77
CA SER A 209 19.44 -24.10 9.99
C SER A 209 18.67 -23.03 9.23
N VAL A 210 17.53 -23.42 8.65
CA VAL A 210 16.60 -22.50 7.97
C VAL A 210 16.15 -21.39 8.92
N VAL A 211 15.89 -21.72 10.19
CA VAL A 211 15.45 -20.73 11.20
C VAL A 211 16.54 -19.70 11.49
N ALA A 212 17.79 -20.15 11.64
CA ALA A 212 18.91 -19.25 11.93
C ALA A 212 19.15 -18.27 10.78
N LEU A 213 19.17 -18.77 9.54
CA LEU A 213 19.34 -17.94 8.33
C LEU A 213 18.15 -17.00 8.10
N HIS A 214 16.93 -17.45 8.38
CA HIS A 214 15.74 -16.60 8.30
C HIS A 214 15.78 -15.47 9.34
N ASN A 215 16.17 -15.76 10.58
CA ASN A 215 16.32 -14.74 11.62
C ASN A 215 17.37 -13.70 11.22
N TYR A 216 18.48 -14.13 10.63
CA TYR A 216 19.49 -13.22 10.06
C TYR A 216 18.90 -12.33 8.97
N LEU A 217 18.18 -12.90 8.00
CA LEU A 217 17.56 -12.16 6.89
C LEU A 217 16.52 -11.15 7.37
N THR A 218 15.75 -11.49 8.40
CA THR A 218 14.76 -10.62 9.03
C THR A 218 15.41 -9.50 9.84
N ALA A 219 16.49 -9.80 10.57
CA ALA A 219 17.23 -8.80 11.34
C ALA A 219 18.03 -7.82 10.45
N TYR A 220 18.53 -8.29 9.30
CA TYR A 220 19.44 -7.56 8.42
C TYR A 220 19.00 -7.55 6.95
N PRO A 221 17.83 -6.97 6.61
CA PRO A 221 17.23 -7.04 5.28
C PRO A 221 18.03 -6.30 4.19
N ASN A 222 18.96 -5.43 4.58
CA ASN A 222 19.83 -4.63 3.70
C ASN A 222 21.28 -5.12 3.69
N SER A 223 21.56 -6.31 4.23
CA SER A 223 22.91 -6.86 4.24
C SER A 223 23.42 -7.20 2.84
N SER A 224 24.74 -7.08 2.62
CA SER A 224 25.40 -7.56 1.40
C SER A 224 25.22 -9.08 1.22
N GLU A 225 25.21 -9.82 2.33
CA GLU A 225 25.10 -11.29 2.35
C GLU A 225 23.69 -11.81 2.17
N LYS A 226 22.68 -10.94 1.99
CA LYS A 226 21.28 -11.34 1.82
C LYS A 226 21.10 -12.40 0.74
N ILE A 227 21.72 -12.21 -0.42
CA ILE A 227 21.61 -13.15 -1.54
C ILE A 227 22.24 -14.49 -1.16
N ALA A 228 23.42 -14.49 -0.53
CA ALA A 228 24.09 -15.70 -0.09
C ALA A 228 23.26 -16.47 0.95
N ALA A 229 22.67 -15.77 1.91
CA ALA A 229 21.81 -16.37 2.94
C ALA A 229 20.52 -16.96 2.36
N VAL A 230 19.87 -16.28 1.41
CA VAL A 230 18.69 -16.82 0.70
C VAL A 230 19.09 -18.07 -0.10
N ASN A 231 20.22 -18.05 -0.80
CA ASN A 231 20.71 -19.20 -1.57
C ASN A 231 20.99 -20.41 -0.66
N LEU A 232 21.62 -20.18 0.50
CA LEU A 232 21.91 -21.23 1.46
C LEU A 232 20.60 -21.78 2.08
N THR A 233 19.66 -20.89 2.41
CA THR A 233 18.33 -21.28 2.91
C THR A 233 17.61 -22.18 1.89
N PHE A 234 17.64 -21.83 0.61
CA PHE A 234 17.06 -22.66 -0.45
C PHE A 234 17.73 -24.03 -0.53
N LYS A 235 19.07 -24.12 -0.45
CA LYS A 235 19.79 -25.41 -0.45
C LYS A 235 19.35 -26.31 0.72
N LEU A 236 19.14 -25.74 1.90
CA LEU A 236 18.65 -26.50 3.06
C LEU A 236 17.23 -27.01 2.84
N VAL A 237 16.36 -26.17 2.28
CA VAL A 237 14.98 -26.57 1.92
C VAL A 237 14.99 -27.67 0.85
N GLU A 238 15.85 -27.52 -0.16
CA GLU A 238 16.01 -28.49 -1.25
C GLU A 238 16.47 -29.86 -0.74
N GLN A 239 17.40 -29.90 0.22
CA GLN A 239 17.87 -31.13 0.85
C GLN A 239 16.77 -31.90 1.59
N GLN A 240 15.73 -31.22 2.08
CA GLN A 240 14.63 -31.87 2.80
C GLN A 240 13.56 -32.45 1.87
N GLN A 241 13.54 -32.05 0.58
CA GLN A 241 12.64 -32.56 -0.45
C GLN A 241 11.16 -32.67 -0.02
N ASN A 242 10.63 -31.64 0.66
CA ASN A 242 9.23 -31.66 1.11
C ASN A 242 8.45 -30.43 0.63
N LEU A 243 7.16 -30.63 0.37
CA LEU A 243 6.26 -29.60 -0.14
C LEU A 243 6.18 -28.37 0.79
N ALA A 244 6.07 -28.61 2.10
CA ALA A 244 5.91 -27.55 3.10
C ALA A 244 7.11 -26.58 3.14
N GLY A 245 8.33 -27.10 3.00
CA GLY A 245 9.56 -26.32 3.01
C GLY A 245 9.68 -25.45 1.77
N TYR A 246 9.38 -25.99 0.58
CA TYR A 246 9.36 -25.19 -0.64
C TYR A 246 8.27 -24.12 -0.61
N GLN A 247 7.08 -24.45 -0.12
CA GLN A 247 5.99 -23.48 0.02
C GLN A 247 6.40 -22.35 0.97
N TRP A 248 6.93 -22.71 2.15
CA TRP A 248 7.44 -21.74 3.11
C TRP A 248 8.51 -20.82 2.49
N PHE A 249 9.42 -21.38 1.68
CA PHE A 249 10.44 -20.60 0.98
C PHE A 249 9.84 -19.58 0.00
N ILE A 250 8.85 -19.98 -0.80
CA ILE A 250 8.17 -19.10 -1.77
C ILE A 250 7.43 -17.97 -1.03
N ASP A 251 6.77 -18.28 0.08
CA ASP A 251 6.00 -17.30 0.85
C ASP A 251 6.90 -16.22 1.47
N HIS A 252 8.07 -16.62 1.97
CA HIS A 252 9.00 -15.70 2.66
C HIS A 252 9.97 -15.01 1.69
N TYR A 253 10.28 -15.62 0.55
CA TYR A 253 11.24 -15.09 -0.44
C TYR A 253 10.71 -15.12 -1.88
N PRO A 254 9.55 -14.51 -2.18
CA PRO A 254 8.91 -14.61 -3.49
C PRO A 254 9.72 -13.96 -4.63
N GLN A 255 10.62 -13.03 -4.30
CA GLN A 255 11.48 -12.33 -5.26
C GLN A 255 12.84 -13.02 -5.47
N ALA A 256 13.09 -14.14 -4.78
CA ALA A 256 14.32 -14.90 -4.97
C ALA A 256 14.33 -15.58 -6.35
N SER A 257 15.48 -15.64 -7.02
CA SER A 257 15.60 -16.34 -8.30
C SER A 257 15.26 -17.83 -8.20
N GLN A 258 15.44 -18.41 -7.01
CA GLN A 258 15.12 -19.80 -6.69
C GLN A 258 13.63 -20.06 -6.48
N ALA A 259 12.79 -19.04 -6.29
CA ALA A 259 11.36 -19.24 -6.06
C ALA A 259 10.70 -20.01 -7.23
N ARG A 260 11.14 -19.74 -8.47
CA ARG A 260 10.69 -20.49 -9.66
C ARG A 260 11.15 -21.96 -9.64
N THR A 261 12.36 -22.23 -9.14
CA THR A 261 12.87 -23.60 -8.98
C THR A 261 12.12 -24.35 -7.89
N ALA A 262 11.88 -23.70 -6.75
CA ALA A 262 11.04 -24.23 -5.66
C ALA A 262 9.64 -24.61 -6.16
N LEU A 263 9.00 -23.74 -6.94
CA LEU A 263 7.68 -24.00 -7.50
C LEU A 263 7.67 -25.22 -8.43
N LYS A 264 8.70 -25.38 -9.27
CA LYS A 264 8.85 -26.59 -10.09
C LYS A 264 9.04 -27.85 -9.25
N ALA A 265 9.80 -27.76 -8.16
CA ALA A 265 9.98 -28.88 -7.24
C ALA A 265 8.66 -29.26 -6.56
N ILE A 266 7.83 -28.28 -6.15
CA ILE A 266 6.47 -28.51 -5.65
C ILE A 266 5.64 -29.28 -6.68
N HIS A 267 5.60 -28.82 -7.93
CA HIS A 267 4.85 -29.51 -8.98
C HIS A 267 5.35 -30.94 -9.21
N SER A 268 6.67 -31.16 -9.17
CA SER A 268 7.24 -32.49 -9.36
C SER A 268 6.87 -33.44 -8.22
N LEU A 269 7.03 -33.01 -6.97
CA LEU A 269 6.71 -33.81 -5.80
C LEU A 269 5.22 -34.09 -5.68
N ALA A 270 4.37 -33.08 -5.90
CA ALA A 270 2.92 -33.27 -5.86
C ALA A 270 2.43 -34.22 -6.97
N PHE A 271 3.10 -34.24 -8.12
CA PHE A 271 2.80 -35.20 -9.17
C PHE A 271 3.27 -36.61 -8.80
N GLU A 272 4.48 -36.75 -8.25
CA GLU A 272 5.00 -38.02 -7.73
C GLU A 272 4.07 -38.61 -6.65
N ASP A 273 3.61 -37.79 -5.69
CA ASP A 273 2.60 -38.19 -4.69
C ASP A 273 1.31 -38.69 -5.36
N ALA A 274 0.85 -38.01 -6.43
CA ALA A 274 -0.34 -38.45 -7.16
C ALA A 274 -0.11 -39.78 -7.91
N GLN A 275 1.10 -39.98 -8.46
CA GLN A 275 1.48 -41.25 -9.10
C GLN A 275 1.61 -42.40 -8.11
N ASP A 276 2.09 -42.13 -6.90
CA ASP A 276 2.21 -43.14 -5.83
C ASP A 276 0.83 -43.59 -5.32
N ILE A 277 -0.14 -42.66 -5.27
CA ILE A 277 -1.54 -42.98 -4.91
C ILE A 277 -2.25 -43.70 -6.07
N ASP A 278 -1.93 -43.31 -7.32
CA ASP A 278 -2.46 -43.87 -8.56
C ASP A 278 -3.99 -43.96 -8.60
N SER A 279 -4.66 -42.83 -8.34
CA SER A 279 -6.12 -42.75 -8.38
C SER A 279 -6.60 -41.56 -9.21
N ILE A 280 -7.81 -41.70 -9.77
CA ILE A 280 -8.46 -40.63 -10.55
C ILE A 280 -8.58 -39.37 -9.68
N GLU A 281 -8.95 -39.51 -8.41
CA GLU A 281 -9.05 -38.41 -7.46
C GLU A 281 -7.71 -37.70 -7.25
N ALA A 282 -6.61 -38.43 -7.05
CA ALA A 282 -5.29 -37.84 -6.83
C ALA A 282 -4.77 -37.06 -8.05
N TYR A 283 -4.92 -37.61 -9.26
CA TYR A 283 -4.56 -36.88 -10.47
C TYR A 283 -5.46 -35.66 -10.70
N ASN A 284 -6.75 -35.75 -10.38
CA ASN A 284 -7.67 -34.61 -10.45
C ASN A 284 -7.28 -33.50 -9.49
N ASP A 285 -6.98 -33.84 -8.23
CA ASP A 285 -6.53 -32.88 -7.23
C ASP A 285 -5.23 -32.19 -7.69
N PHE A 286 -4.30 -32.93 -8.31
CA PHE A 286 -3.10 -32.36 -8.90
C PHE A 286 -3.40 -31.38 -10.05
N ILE A 287 -4.24 -31.77 -11.02
CA ILE A 287 -4.59 -30.95 -12.19
C ILE A 287 -5.29 -29.65 -11.76
N VAL A 288 -6.19 -29.75 -10.79
CA VAL A 288 -6.94 -28.63 -10.21
C VAL A 288 -6.01 -27.70 -9.43
N THR A 289 -5.15 -28.26 -8.57
CA THR A 289 -4.26 -27.46 -7.72
C THR A 289 -3.14 -26.79 -8.53
N TYR A 290 -2.66 -27.45 -9.60
CA TYR A 290 -1.50 -27.00 -10.39
C TYR A 290 -1.79 -26.94 -11.91
N PRO A 291 -2.72 -26.08 -12.36
CA PRO A 291 -3.18 -26.04 -13.75
C PRO A 291 -2.13 -25.53 -14.76
N LEU A 292 -1.01 -24.99 -14.26
CA LEU A 292 0.12 -24.49 -15.06
C LEU A 292 1.38 -25.38 -14.92
N SER A 293 1.28 -26.54 -14.26
CA SER A 293 2.41 -27.45 -14.15
C SER A 293 2.77 -28.05 -15.50
N SER A 294 4.06 -28.38 -15.69
CA SER A 294 4.52 -29.10 -16.88
C SER A 294 4.01 -30.54 -16.93
N GLN A 295 3.70 -31.13 -15.77
CA GLN A 295 3.23 -32.50 -15.62
C GLN A 295 1.71 -32.62 -15.80
N ARG A 296 0.97 -31.51 -15.91
CA ARG A 296 -0.49 -31.51 -16.01
C ARG A 296 -1.01 -32.39 -17.13
N GLU A 297 -0.43 -32.29 -18.32
CA GLU A 297 -0.88 -33.10 -19.47
C GLU A 297 -0.64 -34.60 -19.24
N GLN A 298 0.46 -34.95 -18.57
CA GLN A 298 0.73 -36.34 -18.20
C GLN A 298 -0.27 -36.84 -17.15
N ALA A 299 -0.56 -36.04 -16.12
CA ALA A 299 -1.58 -36.35 -15.13
C ALA A 299 -2.98 -36.52 -15.75
N ASP A 300 -3.33 -35.67 -16.73
CA ASP A 300 -4.61 -35.75 -17.44
C ASP A 300 -4.74 -37.04 -18.24
N SER A 301 -3.67 -37.47 -18.92
CA SER A 301 -3.63 -38.75 -19.64
C SER A 301 -3.73 -39.95 -18.71
N LEU A 302 -3.02 -39.96 -17.57
CA LEU A 302 -3.11 -41.05 -16.59
C LEU A 302 -4.52 -41.14 -15.98
N ALA A 303 -5.11 -39.99 -15.63
CA ALA A 303 -6.49 -39.93 -15.15
C ALA A 303 -7.48 -40.44 -16.21
N TYR A 304 -7.27 -40.10 -17.50
CA TYR A 304 -8.07 -40.58 -18.61
C TYR A 304 -8.02 -42.12 -18.73
N GLU A 305 -6.82 -42.70 -18.68
CA GLU A 305 -6.62 -44.15 -18.79
C GLU A 305 -7.30 -44.90 -17.64
N LEU A 306 -7.15 -44.40 -16.41
CA LEU A 306 -7.81 -44.99 -15.23
C LEU A 306 -9.34 -44.85 -15.30
N GLU A 307 -9.85 -43.70 -15.75
CA GLU A 307 -11.28 -43.51 -15.97
C GLU A 307 -11.79 -44.51 -17.01
N GLU A 308 -11.12 -44.64 -18.15
CA GLU A 308 -11.48 -45.61 -19.19
C GLU A 308 -11.57 -47.04 -18.65
N ASP A 309 -10.57 -47.48 -17.85
CA ASP A 309 -10.55 -48.80 -17.24
C ASP A 309 -11.69 -48.99 -16.21
N GLU A 310 -11.93 -48.02 -15.32
CA GLU A 310 -13.03 -48.07 -14.33
C GLU A 310 -14.38 -48.26 -15.03
N TYR A 311 -14.60 -47.51 -16.12
CA TYR A 311 -15.87 -47.48 -16.84
C TYR A 311 -16.08 -48.73 -17.70
N SER A 312 -15.06 -49.16 -18.46
CA SER A 312 -15.17 -50.30 -19.35
C SER A 312 -15.42 -51.62 -18.61
N ASN A 313 -14.89 -51.78 -17.40
CA ASN A 313 -15.04 -53.01 -16.61
C ASN A 313 -16.43 -53.19 -15.97
N PHE A 314 -17.20 -52.13 -15.75
CA PHE A 314 -18.44 -52.19 -14.98
C PHE A 314 -19.71 -52.53 -15.78
N PHE A 315 -19.71 -52.30 -17.10
CA PHE A 315 -20.92 -52.40 -17.91
C PHE A 315 -20.73 -53.30 -19.13
N THR A 316 -21.67 -54.22 -19.32
CA THR A 316 -21.65 -55.16 -20.44
C THR A 316 -22.19 -54.59 -21.76
N SER A 317 -22.63 -53.33 -21.78
CA SER A 317 -23.28 -52.70 -22.93
C SER A 317 -22.89 -51.23 -23.03
N ASP A 318 -22.41 -50.86 -24.22
CA ASP A 318 -21.93 -49.52 -24.58
C ASP A 318 -22.97 -48.43 -24.30
N GLU A 319 -24.26 -48.68 -24.56
CA GLU A 319 -25.33 -47.72 -24.27
C GLU A 319 -25.46 -47.42 -22.75
N LYS A 320 -25.34 -48.44 -21.90
CA LYS A 320 -25.42 -48.24 -20.43
C LYS A 320 -24.22 -47.45 -19.93
N LEU A 321 -23.05 -47.72 -20.53
CA LEU A 321 -21.79 -47.06 -20.20
C LEU A 321 -21.81 -45.58 -20.57
N ALA A 322 -22.18 -45.26 -21.81
CA ALA A 322 -22.34 -43.90 -22.30
C ALA A 322 -23.35 -43.10 -21.45
N ARG A 323 -24.44 -43.74 -20.99
CA ARG A 323 -25.40 -43.10 -20.06
C ARG A 323 -24.79 -42.81 -18.70
N ALA A 324 -24.05 -43.75 -18.12
CA ALA A 324 -23.42 -43.58 -16.81
C ALA A 324 -22.38 -42.44 -16.82
N LEU A 325 -21.51 -42.42 -17.83
CA LEU A 325 -20.53 -41.36 -18.09
C LEU A 325 -21.20 -39.99 -18.24
N SER A 326 -22.21 -39.88 -19.10
CA SER A 326 -22.96 -38.63 -19.30
C SER A 326 -23.61 -38.12 -18.01
N ILE A 327 -24.15 -39.01 -17.17
CA ILE A 327 -24.73 -38.65 -15.87
C ILE A 327 -23.65 -38.15 -14.92
N ARG A 328 -22.49 -38.82 -14.83
CA ARG A 328 -21.40 -38.41 -13.93
C ARG A 328 -20.80 -37.08 -14.37
N ALA A 329 -20.52 -36.89 -15.66
CA ALA A 329 -20.08 -35.60 -16.21
C ALA A 329 -21.08 -34.47 -15.90
N LYS A 330 -22.38 -34.71 -16.03
CA LYS A 330 -23.42 -33.72 -15.65
C LYS A 330 -23.45 -33.43 -14.16
N LYS A 331 -23.23 -34.43 -13.28
CA LYS A 331 -23.14 -34.22 -11.84
C LYS A 331 -21.93 -33.36 -11.48
N ILE A 332 -20.75 -33.66 -12.02
CA ILE A 332 -19.53 -32.88 -11.79
C ILE A 332 -19.71 -31.44 -12.31
N LYS A 333 -20.30 -31.26 -13.51
CA LYS A 333 -20.61 -29.92 -14.04
C LYS A 333 -21.55 -29.12 -13.14
N ARG A 334 -22.52 -29.76 -12.51
CA ARG A 334 -23.41 -29.10 -11.53
C ARG A 334 -22.64 -28.70 -10.28
N LEU A 335 -21.85 -29.61 -9.71
CA LEU A 335 -21.00 -29.31 -8.56
C LEU A 335 -20.06 -28.14 -8.87
N ALA A 336 -19.40 -28.14 -10.04
CA ALA A 336 -18.53 -27.06 -10.50
C ALA A 336 -19.25 -25.70 -10.50
N ASN A 337 -20.47 -25.65 -11.06
CA ASN A 337 -21.27 -24.44 -11.09
C ASN A 337 -21.75 -24.01 -9.68
N GLU A 338 -22.07 -24.96 -8.81
CA GLU A 338 -22.52 -24.69 -7.43
C GLU A 338 -21.38 -24.16 -6.56
N THR A 339 -20.16 -24.70 -6.71
CA THR A 339 -18.97 -24.23 -6.00
C THR A 339 -18.29 -23.05 -6.67
N ASN A 340 -18.74 -22.66 -7.88
CA ASN A 340 -18.09 -21.67 -8.73
C ASN A 340 -16.59 -21.95 -8.92
N ASN A 341 -16.26 -23.23 -9.10
CA ASN A 341 -14.90 -23.70 -9.29
C ASN A 341 -14.74 -24.22 -10.72
N ASP A 342 -14.12 -23.38 -11.57
CA ASP A 342 -13.88 -23.66 -12.98
C ASP A 342 -12.92 -24.83 -13.19
N ASP A 343 -12.13 -25.21 -12.19
CA ASP A 343 -11.14 -26.28 -12.31
C ASP A 343 -11.81 -27.66 -12.53
N TYR A 344 -13.00 -27.87 -11.95
CA TYR A 344 -13.79 -29.07 -12.21
C TYR A 344 -14.28 -29.17 -13.66
N LEU A 345 -14.28 -28.07 -14.43
CA LEU A 345 -14.64 -28.10 -15.84
C LEU A 345 -13.59 -28.84 -16.68
N LEU A 346 -12.33 -28.91 -16.23
CA LEU A 346 -11.30 -29.71 -16.88
C LEU A 346 -11.63 -31.21 -16.81
N VAL A 347 -12.05 -31.68 -15.63
CA VAL A 347 -12.51 -33.07 -15.43
C VAL A 347 -13.75 -33.35 -16.28
N VAL A 348 -14.73 -32.43 -16.31
CA VAL A 348 -15.92 -32.56 -17.18
C VAL A 348 -15.51 -32.65 -18.66
N ALA A 349 -14.59 -31.81 -19.11
CA ALA A 349 -14.13 -31.81 -20.49
C ALA A 349 -13.44 -33.13 -20.86
N ARG A 350 -12.61 -33.68 -19.96
CA ARG A 350 -11.99 -35.00 -20.15
C ARG A 350 -13.04 -36.12 -20.22
N MET A 351 -14.01 -36.14 -19.32
CA MET A 351 -15.08 -37.14 -19.33
C MET A 351 -15.98 -37.04 -20.58
N THR A 352 -16.26 -35.82 -21.05
CA THR A 352 -16.97 -35.60 -22.31
C THR A 352 -16.15 -36.11 -23.50
N ARG A 353 -14.84 -35.87 -23.53
CA ARG A 353 -13.96 -36.41 -24.58
C ARG A 353 -13.97 -37.94 -24.58
N LEU A 354 -13.86 -38.56 -23.40
CA LEU A 354 -13.95 -40.03 -23.26
C LEU A 354 -15.29 -40.56 -23.81
N LEU A 355 -16.40 -39.86 -23.54
CA LEU A 355 -17.72 -40.20 -24.06
C LEU A 355 -17.77 -40.11 -25.60
N GLU A 356 -17.20 -39.06 -26.19
CA GLU A 356 -17.14 -38.84 -27.63
C GLU A 356 -16.23 -39.86 -28.33
N ASP A 357 -15.05 -40.13 -27.79
CA ASP A 357 -14.04 -41.00 -28.40
C ASP A 357 -14.45 -42.47 -28.37
N LYS A 358 -15.05 -42.93 -27.26
CA LYS A 358 -15.41 -44.34 -27.07
C LYS A 358 -16.84 -44.67 -27.52
N PHE A 359 -17.75 -43.69 -27.49
CA PHE A 359 -19.17 -43.90 -27.79
C PHE A 359 -19.74 -42.88 -28.79
N PRO A 360 -19.12 -42.66 -29.95
CA PRO A 360 -19.53 -41.59 -30.87
C PRO A 360 -20.95 -41.77 -31.43
N ALA A 361 -21.42 -43.00 -31.57
CA ALA A 361 -22.73 -43.33 -32.17
C ALA A 361 -23.83 -43.64 -31.13
N GLU A 362 -23.52 -43.50 -29.84
CA GLU A 362 -24.49 -43.81 -28.79
C GLU A 362 -25.39 -42.60 -28.49
N LYS A 363 -26.68 -42.87 -28.27
CA LYS A 363 -27.70 -41.84 -27.96
C LYS A 363 -27.31 -40.86 -26.84
N PRO A 364 -26.58 -41.23 -25.78
CA PRO A 364 -26.17 -40.29 -24.75
C PRO A 364 -25.18 -39.24 -25.25
N THR A 365 -24.32 -39.60 -26.21
CA THR A 365 -23.36 -38.70 -26.86
C THR A 365 -24.10 -37.73 -27.78
N GLU A 366 -25.01 -38.24 -28.61
CA GLU A 366 -25.89 -37.40 -29.45
C GLU A 366 -26.67 -36.39 -28.60
N ARG A 367 -27.30 -36.85 -27.51
CA ARG A 367 -28.02 -35.97 -26.57
C ARG A 367 -27.12 -34.97 -25.85
N HIS A 368 -25.84 -35.30 -25.65
CA HIS A 368 -24.89 -34.38 -25.06
C HIS A 368 -24.63 -33.23 -26.04
N LEU A 369 -24.31 -33.57 -27.30
CA LEU A 369 -24.07 -32.61 -28.37
C LEU A 369 -25.30 -31.74 -28.66
N GLU A 370 -26.49 -32.34 -28.77
CA GLU A 370 -27.76 -31.61 -28.90
C GLU A 370 -27.95 -30.60 -27.76
N ASN A 371 -27.66 -31.00 -26.52
CA ASN A 371 -27.79 -30.12 -25.37
C ASN A 371 -26.73 -29.01 -25.38
N GLU A 372 -25.51 -29.27 -25.85
CA GLU A 372 -24.48 -28.24 -26.02
C GLU A 372 -24.88 -27.20 -27.08
N GLU A 373 -25.43 -27.65 -28.21
CA GLU A 373 -26.01 -26.79 -29.24
C GLU A 373 -27.13 -25.91 -28.66
N ILE A 374 -28.07 -26.50 -27.93
CA ILE A 374 -29.17 -25.76 -27.27
C ILE A 374 -28.61 -24.70 -26.30
N VAL A 375 -27.64 -25.05 -25.46
CA VAL A 375 -27.02 -24.10 -24.53
C VAL A 375 -26.33 -22.96 -25.28
N SER A 376 -25.65 -23.25 -26.40
CA SER A 376 -25.02 -22.22 -27.23
C SER A 376 -26.04 -21.24 -27.83
N VAL A 377 -27.17 -21.76 -28.34
CA VAL A 377 -28.28 -20.96 -28.86
C VAL A 377 -28.87 -20.09 -27.76
N LEU A 378 -29.11 -20.63 -26.57
CA LEU A 378 -29.63 -19.88 -25.42
C LEU A 378 -28.68 -18.76 -24.97
N ARG A 379 -27.36 -18.99 -24.99
CA ARG A 379 -26.36 -17.94 -24.70
C ARG A 379 -26.41 -16.81 -25.72
N ASN A 380 -26.55 -17.14 -27.01
CA ASN A 380 -26.69 -16.15 -28.07
C ASN A 380 -27.97 -15.33 -27.89
N VAL A 381 -29.11 -15.99 -27.69
CA VAL A 381 -30.41 -15.34 -27.41
C VAL A 381 -30.31 -14.43 -26.19
N SER A 382 -29.69 -14.87 -25.10
CA SER A 382 -29.51 -14.07 -23.90
C SER A 382 -28.61 -12.84 -24.14
N SER A 383 -27.58 -12.97 -24.97
CA SER A 383 -26.74 -11.85 -25.39
C SER A 383 -27.53 -10.83 -26.22
N GLN A 384 -28.32 -11.30 -27.18
CA GLN A 384 -29.19 -10.45 -27.98
C GLN A 384 -30.24 -9.72 -27.13
N LEU A 385 -30.87 -10.41 -26.18
CA LEU A 385 -31.82 -9.81 -25.23
C LEU A 385 -31.17 -8.72 -24.37
N ARG A 386 -29.93 -8.93 -23.90
CA ARG A 386 -29.19 -7.88 -23.17
C ARG A 386 -28.93 -6.65 -24.04
N ASN A 387 -28.61 -6.84 -25.33
CA ASN A 387 -28.42 -5.72 -26.26
C ASN A 387 -29.74 -4.99 -26.56
N ILE A 388 -30.83 -5.73 -26.74
CA ILE A 388 -32.18 -5.16 -26.90
C ILE A 388 -32.54 -4.35 -25.65
N ASN A 389 -32.30 -4.89 -24.44
CA ASN A 389 -32.61 -4.21 -23.19
C ASN A 389 -31.81 -2.91 -23.04
N ARG A 390 -30.52 -2.90 -23.41
CA ARG A 390 -29.71 -1.67 -23.45
C ARG A 390 -30.26 -0.66 -24.46
N ALA A 391 -30.70 -1.12 -25.62
CA ALA A 391 -31.30 -0.24 -26.64
C ALA A 391 -32.63 0.36 -26.16
N VAL A 392 -33.49 -0.44 -25.52
CA VAL A 392 -34.75 0.02 -24.92
C VAL A 392 -34.50 1.04 -23.82
N ASN A 393 -33.54 0.79 -22.92
CA ASN A 393 -33.18 1.75 -21.87
C ASN A 393 -32.67 3.08 -22.48
N LYS A 394 -31.82 3.01 -23.52
CA LYS A 394 -31.37 4.21 -24.23
C LYS A 394 -32.52 5.00 -24.88
N ILE A 395 -33.52 4.30 -25.42
CA ILE A 395 -34.73 4.95 -25.96
C ILE A 395 -35.52 5.63 -24.84
N ALA A 396 -35.67 4.96 -23.69
CA ALA A 396 -36.35 5.52 -22.53
C ALA A 396 -35.66 6.80 -22.03
N ASP A 397 -34.33 6.77 -21.89
CA ASP A 397 -33.53 7.93 -21.48
C ASP A 397 -33.67 9.09 -22.47
N ASN A 398 -33.51 8.82 -23.78
CA ASN A 398 -33.68 9.84 -24.82
C ASN A 398 -35.10 10.44 -24.84
N THR A 399 -36.12 9.65 -24.48
CA THR A 399 -37.52 10.11 -24.42
C THR A 399 -37.73 11.00 -23.20
N ALA A 400 -37.12 10.66 -22.06
CA ALA A 400 -37.12 11.52 -20.87
C ALA A 400 -36.42 12.86 -21.14
N ASP A 401 -35.28 12.83 -21.83
CA ASP A 401 -34.56 14.04 -22.24
C ASP A 401 -35.40 14.91 -23.18
N LEU A 402 -36.04 14.30 -24.19
CA LEU A 402 -36.94 15.02 -25.10
C LEU A 402 -38.11 15.66 -24.36
N SER A 403 -38.72 14.95 -23.40
CA SER A 403 -39.80 15.48 -22.56
C SER A 403 -39.33 16.69 -21.74
N SER A 404 -38.09 16.65 -21.21
CA SER A 404 -37.51 17.78 -20.48
C SER A 404 -37.26 19.00 -21.38
N ILE A 405 -36.78 18.79 -22.61
CA ILE A 405 -36.56 19.85 -23.61
C ILE A 405 -37.89 20.49 -24.01
N LEU A 406 -38.92 19.69 -24.28
CA LEU A 406 -40.26 20.20 -24.62
C LEU A 406 -40.88 20.99 -23.47
N SER A 407 -40.70 20.53 -22.23
CA SER A 407 -41.17 21.26 -21.04
C SER A 407 -40.45 22.61 -20.91
N SER A 408 -39.13 22.64 -21.12
CA SER A 408 -38.35 23.87 -21.14
C SER A 408 -38.78 24.84 -22.24
N GLN A 409 -38.98 24.34 -23.47
CA GLN A 409 -39.49 25.14 -24.59
C GLN A 409 -40.89 25.69 -24.34
N SER A 410 -41.79 24.88 -23.77
CA SER A 410 -43.13 25.33 -23.39
C SER A 410 -43.07 26.44 -22.34
N ASN A 411 -42.20 26.31 -21.33
CA ASN A 411 -41.99 27.34 -20.31
C ASN A 411 -41.43 28.64 -20.90
N MET A 412 -40.43 28.57 -21.79
CA MET A 412 -39.90 29.74 -22.50
C MET A 412 -40.96 30.43 -23.36
N MET A 413 -41.77 29.64 -24.08
CA MET A 413 -42.84 30.15 -24.93
C MET A 413 -43.93 30.84 -24.09
N ASN A 414 -44.32 30.24 -22.97
CA ASN A 414 -45.28 30.85 -22.03
C ASN A 414 -44.73 32.13 -21.41
N ALA A 415 -43.43 32.19 -21.09
CA ALA A 415 -42.77 33.40 -20.62
C ALA A 415 -42.81 34.51 -21.68
N HIS A 416 -42.47 34.21 -22.93
CA HIS A 416 -42.57 35.18 -24.03
C HIS A 416 -44.00 35.65 -24.29
N PHE A 417 -45.01 34.78 -24.19
CA PHE A 417 -46.40 35.21 -24.29
C PHE A 417 -46.81 36.11 -23.14
N SER A 418 -46.32 35.87 -21.93
CA SER A 418 -46.54 36.73 -20.77
C SER A 418 -45.85 38.09 -20.93
N GLU A 419 -44.61 38.13 -21.40
CA GLU A 419 -43.87 39.37 -21.69
C GLU A 419 -44.55 40.17 -22.81
N ALA A 420 -44.93 39.52 -23.90
CA ALA A 420 -45.64 40.18 -25.00
C ALA A 420 -47.02 40.73 -24.57
N ALA A 421 -47.69 40.09 -23.61
CA ALA A 421 -48.91 40.63 -23.02
C ALA A 421 -48.62 41.91 -22.20
N GLN A 422 -47.54 41.94 -21.42
CA GLN A 422 -47.10 43.13 -20.70
C GLN A 422 -46.72 44.27 -21.64
N ASP A 423 -46.03 43.98 -22.75
CA ASP A 423 -45.69 44.99 -23.76
C ASP A 423 -46.93 45.59 -24.42
N ARG A 424 -47.96 44.77 -24.70
CA ARG A 424 -49.26 45.24 -25.21
C ARG A 424 -49.96 46.15 -24.20
N ASP A 425 -49.96 45.80 -22.92
CA ASP A 425 -50.53 46.63 -21.85
C ASP A 425 -49.76 47.95 -21.69
N MET A 426 -48.44 47.92 -21.82
CA MET A 426 -47.60 49.13 -21.76
C MET A 426 -47.85 50.04 -22.96
N ALA A 427 -47.93 49.49 -24.18
CA ALA A 427 -48.26 50.23 -25.39
C ALA A 427 -49.66 50.88 -25.32
N ALA A 428 -50.63 50.17 -24.72
CA ALA A 428 -51.96 50.72 -24.44
C ALA A 428 -51.87 51.94 -23.50
N LYS A 429 -51.11 51.86 -22.40
CA LYS A 429 -50.89 52.99 -21.48
C LYS A 429 -50.18 54.18 -22.13
N TYR A 430 -49.20 53.94 -23.00
CA TYR A 430 -48.56 55.02 -23.76
C TYR A 430 -49.55 55.70 -24.70
N THR A 431 -50.41 54.92 -25.36
CA THR A 431 -51.46 55.44 -26.23
C THR A 431 -52.49 56.26 -25.44
N GLU A 432 -52.90 55.81 -24.26
CA GLU A 432 -53.78 56.59 -23.35
C GLU A 432 -53.13 57.90 -22.91
N SER A 433 -51.86 57.86 -22.51
CA SER A 433 -51.10 59.04 -22.08
C SER A 433 -50.93 60.05 -23.22
N HIS A 434 -50.66 59.56 -24.44
CA HIS A 434 -50.57 60.39 -25.64
C HIS A 434 -51.91 61.06 -25.95
N ARG A 435 -53.02 60.30 -25.96
CA ARG A 435 -54.37 60.84 -26.18
C ARG A 435 -54.78 61.84 -25.10
N PHE A 436 -54.35 61.62 -23.85
CA PHE A 436 -54.56 62.58 -22.78
C PHE A 436 -53.83 63.90 -23.03
N TRP A 437 -52.58 63.82 -23.50
CA TRP A 437 -51.76 64.98 -23.84
C TRP A 437 -52.31 65.78 -25.04
N GLU A 438 -52.76 65.09 -26.09
CA GLU A 438 -53.42 65.73 -27.25
C GLU A 438 -54.66 66.55 -26.80
N ARG A 439 -55.50 65.97 -25.95
CA ARG A 439 -56.67 66.68 -25.38
C ARG A 439 -56.31 67.88 -24.51
N TYR A 440 -55.12 67.86 -23.88
CA TYR A 440 -54.64 68.98 -23.07
C TYR A 440 -54.15 70.14 -23.96
N MET A 441 -53.52 69.83 -25.09
CA MET A 441 -52.97 70.83 -26.02
C MET A 441 -54.02 71.50 -26.91
N GLU A 442 -55.18 70.88 -27.12
CA GLU A 442 -56.29 71.45 -27.90
C GLU A 442 -57.21 72.40 -27.10
N LYS A 443 -56.89 72.68 -25.83
CA LYS A 443 -57.58 73.66 -24.98
C LYS A 443 -56.69 74.87 -24.71
#